data_AF-A0A949AP94-F1
#
_entry.id   AF-A0A949AP94-F1
#
_cell.length_a   1.000
_cell.length_b   1.000
_cell.length_c   1.000
_cell.angle_alpha   90.00
_cell.angle_beta   90.00
_cell.angle_gamma   90.00
#
_symmetry.space_group_name_H-M   'P 1'
#
loop_
_entity.id
_entity.type
_entity.pdbx_description
1 polymer ?
#
loop_
_entity_poly.entity_id
_entity_poly.type
_entity_poly.pdbx_seq_one_letter_code
_entity_poly.pdbx_strand_id
1 'polypeptide(L)' 'MAIFKCEKCGATKEGRCKPKKCSECGGNECLIKQEEKSSGGGCGCGCKTKK' A
#
# COMPACT_ATOMS: atom_id res chain seq x y z
N MET A 1 2.50 -13.73 -0.64
CA MET A 1 2.20 -12.77 0.44
C MET A 1 2.57 -11.36 -0.03
N ALA A 2 1.97 -10.32 0.52
CA ALA A 2 2.41 -8.95 0.30
C ALA A 2 3.34 -8.53 1.46
N ILE A 3 4.46 -7.90 1.15
CA ILE A 3 5.31 -7.25 2.16
C ILE A 3 4.76 -5.85 2.38
N PHE A 4 4.66 -5.40 3.62
CA PHE A 4 4.26 -4.05 4.00
C PHE A 4 5.37 -3.42 4.83
N LYS A 5 5.98 -2.34 4.35
CA LYS A 5 7.04 -1.61 5.03
C LYS A 5 6.48 -0.35 5.67
N CYS A 6 6.74 -0.16 6.95
CA CYS A 6 6.40 1.05 7.67
C CYS A 6 7.31 2.19 7.20
N GLU A 7 6.72 3.31 6.76
CA GLU A 7 7.47 4.50 6.38
C GLU A 7 8.06 5.27 7.57
N LYS A 8 7.49 5.09 8.77
CA LYS A 8 7.91 5.81 9.98
C LYS A 8 9.13 5.19 10.65
N CYS A 9 9.14 3.87 10.82
CA CYS A 9 10.22 3.14 11.52
C CYS A 9 10.98 2.16 10.63
N GLY A 10 10.55 1.94 9.39
CA GLY A 10 11.21 1.01 8.47
C GLY A 10 10.83 -0.47 8.63
N ALA A 11 9.99 -0.82 9.62
CA ALA A 11 9.60 -2.19 9.91
C ALA A 11 8.83 -2.86 8.76
N THR A 12 9.16 -4.11 8.43
CA THR A 12 8.46 -4.89 7.40
C THR A 12 7.53 -5.94 8.03
N LYS A 13 6.33 -6.10 7.46
CA LYS A 13 5.35 -7.13 7.84
C LYS A 13 4.86 -7.83 6.59
N GLU A 14 4.92 -9.15 6.57
CA GLU A 14 4.38 -9.96 5.47
C GLU A 14 2.97 -10.46 5.81
N GLY A 15 2.06 -10.37 4.86
CA GLY A 15 0.70 -10.82 5.09
C GLY A 15 -0.19 -10.72 3.86
N ARG A 16 -1.40 -11.28 3.98
CA ARG A 16 -2.42 -11.14 2.94
C ARG A 16 -3.17 -9.80 3.03
N CYS A 17 -3.34 -9.28 4.25
CA CYS A 17 -4.04 -8.02 4.51
C CYS A 17 -3.08 -6.94 5.02
N LYS A 18 -3.30 -5.69 4.59
CA LYS A 18 -2.57 -4.51 5.07
C LYS A 18 -2.90 -4.27 6.55
N PRO A 19 -1.93 -4.33 7.47
CA PRO A 19 -2.19 -4.02 8.88
C PRO A 19 -2.52 -2.52 9.05
N LYS A 20 -3.50 -2.20 9.91
CA LYS A 20 -3.92 -0.82 10.19
C LYS A 20 -2.93 -0.07 11.08
N LYS A 21 -2.22 -0.77 11.95
CA LYS A 21 -1.24 -0.21 12.88
C LYS A 21 0.11 -0.90 12.72
N CYS A 22 1.18 -0.14 12.83
CA CYS A 22 2.52 -0.69 12.93
C CYS A 22 2.73 -1.29 14.32
N SER A 23 3.10 -2.57 14.39
CA SER A 23 3.41 -3.23 15.67
C SER A 23 4.66 -2.69 16.36
N GLU A 24 5.60 -2.11 15.59
CA GLU A 24 6.87 -1.62 16.14
C GLU A 24 6.74 -0.21 16.72
N CYS A 25 6.13 0.72 15.96
CA CYS A 25 6.07 2.13 16.35
C CYS A 25 4.67 2.61 16.75
N GLY A 26 3.63 1.77 16.62
CA GLY A 26 2.25 2.13 16.94
C GLY A 26 1.57 3.08 15.94
N GLY A 27 2.24 3.51 14.88
CA GLY A 27 1.69 4.42 13.87
C GLY A 27 0.48 3.79 13.14
N ASN A 28 -0.60 4.56 12.97
CA ASN A 28 -1.74 4.15 12.14
C ASN A 28 -1.44 4.40 10.65
N GLU A 29 -1.86 3.46 9.81
CA GLU A 29 -1.87 3.55 8.34
C GLU A 29 -0.51 3.78 7.67
N CYS A 30 0.59 3.72 8.42
CA CYS A 30 1.96 3.99 7.95
C CYS A 30 2.62 2.81 7.20
N LEU A 31 1.91 1.71 6.93
CA LEU A 31 2.46 0.51 6.30
C LEU A 31 2.24 0.52 4.79
N ILE A 32 3.28 0.71 4.00
CA ILE A 32 3.23 0.75 2.54
C ILE A 32 3.50 -0.63 1.96
N LYS A 33 2.62 -1.13 1.08
CA LYS A 33 2.83 -2.41 0.39
C LYS A 33 4.09 -2.31 -0.49
N GLN A 34 5.12 -3.07 -0.14
CA GLN A 34 6.30 -3.31 -0.95
C GLN A 34 5.98 -4.50 -1.84
N GLU A 35 5.53 -4.21 -3.05
CA GLU A 35 5.52 -5.19 -4.13
C GLU A 35 6.81 -5.00 -4.92
N GLU A 36 7.57 -6.07 -5.15
CA GLU A 36 8.72 -6.03 -6.04
C GLU A 36 8.18 -5.69 -7.44
N LYS A 37 8.56 -4.51 -7.94
CA LYS A 37 7.85 -3.71 -8.93
C LYS A 37 7.26 -4.50 -10.12
N SER A 38 5.95 -4.41 -10.30
CA SER A 38 5.35 -4.28 -11.63
C SER A 38 4.52 -3.00 -11.70
N SER A 39 4.71 -2.26 -12.78
CA SER A 39 3.92 -1.10 -13.17
C SER A 39 2.47 -1.53 -13.47
N GLY A 40 1.47 -0.72 -13.08
CA GLY A 40 0.16 -0.71 -13.76
C GLY A 40 -1.11 -0.82 -12.91
N GLY A 41 -2.04 0.11 -13.17
CA GLY A 41 -3.43 0.11 -12.69
C GLY A 41 -3.80 1.45 -12.05
N GLY A 42 -4.14 2.51 -12.78
CA GLY A 42 -5.23 2.53 -13.75
C GLY A 42 -6.54 2.83 -13.01
N CYS A 43 -6.85 4.10 -12.75
CA CYS A 43 -8.21 4.52 -12.47
C CYS A 43 -8.80 5.05 -13.78
N GLY A 44 -9.44 4.14 -14.53
CA GLY A 44 -10.36 4.50 -15.59
C GLY A 44 -11.77 4.64 -15.01
N CYS A 45 -12.23 5.88 -14.84
CA CYS A 45 -13.64 6.30 -14.98
C CYS A 45 -13.68 7.85 -14.88
N GLY A 46 -14.13 8.63 -15.86
CA GLY A 46 -14.85 8.26 -17.06
C GLY A 46 -14.80 9.33 -18.16
N CYS A 47 -15.00 8.82 -19.38
CA CYS A 47 -15.84 9.41 -20.42
C CYS A 47 -16.23 10.90 -20.26
N LYS A 48 -15.46 11.78 -20.89
CA LYS A 48 -15.99 13.01 -21.48
C LYS A 48 -15.63 13.08 -22.96
N THR A 49 -16.30 12.25 -23.77
CA THR A 49 -16.52 12.52 -25.19
C THR A 49 -18.02 12.71 -25.41
N LYS A 50 -18.40 13.98 -25.61
CA LYS A 50 -19.64 14.49 -26.23
C LYS A 50 -19.87 15.93 -25.74
N LYS A 51 -19.42 16.91 -26.52
CA LYS A 51 -20.32 17.81 -27.24
C LYS A 51 -19.55 18.50 -28.36
#